data_AF-A0A7K1B3Z3-F1
#
_entry.id   AF-A0A7K1B3Z3-F1
#
_cell.length_a   1.000
_cell.length_b   1.000
_cell.length_c   1.000
_cell.angle_alpha   90.00
_cell.angle_beta   90.00
_cell.angle_gamma   90.00
#
_symmetry.space_group_name_H-M   'P 1'
#
loop_
_entity.id
_entity.type
_entity.pdbx_description
1 polymer ?
#
loop_
_entity_poly.entity_id
_entity_poly.type
_entity_poly.pdbx_seq_one_letter_code
_entity_poly.pdbx_strand_id
1 'polypeptide(L)'
;MARPAPDRHDVAQQDQPLHHVMVVGGTVAEWGELDDARWRERIEVLGSLAATAGARWLTLRPFERGEGADAARPVHHEVVELHGCSVIVDPVPDGRERLVVTLRKLAESDQLSEPAVAAALLSPATTEPDLVLVLGSPDRLPTSLVWELAYAELVYVPVAWADLRPEHLADAVEAYRHRHRRFGGLD
;
A
#
# COMPACT_ATOMS: atom_id res chain seq x y z
N MET A 1 18.24 -23.67 -48.18
CA MET A 1 17.31 -22.57 -47.85
C MET A 1 16.84 -22.77 -46.41
N ALA A 2 17.42 -22.04 -45.46
CA ALA A 2 16.99 -22.08 -44.07
C ALA A 2 15.78 -21.13 -43.89
N ARG A 3 14.70 -21.61 -43.27
CA ARG A 3 13.58 -20.77 -42.81
C ARG A 3 14.10 -19.72 -41.83
N PRO A 4 13.71 -18.45 -41.94
CA PRO A 4 14.06 -17.47 -40.92
C PRO A 4 13.37 -17.86 -39.60
N ALA A 5 14.10 -17.73 -38.49
CA ALA A 5 13.55 -17.88 -37.16
C ALA A 5 12.48 -16.80 -36.93
N PRO A 6 11.37 -17.10 -36.23
CA PRO A 6 10.38 -16.08 -35.92
C PRO A 6 11.03 -15.02 -35.03
N ASP A 7 10.80 -13.77 -35.41
CA ASP A 7 11.24 -12.57 -34.72
C ASP A 7 10.67 -12.59 -33.28
N ARG A 8 11.56 -12.58 -32.28
CA ARG A 8 11.19 -12.60 -30.85
C ARG A 8 10.98 -11.18 -30.31
N HIS A 9 10.28 -10.34 -31.07
CA HIS A 9 9.91 -8.98 -30.66
C HIS A 9 8.42 -8.75 -30.88
N ASP A 10 7.57 -9.56 -30.22
CA ASP A 10 6.21 -9.13 -29.88
C ASP A 10 5.61 -10.03 -28.80
N VAL A 11 6.21 -10.03 -27.60
CA VAL A 11 5.48 -10.50 -26.42
C VAL A 11 4.70 -9.28 -25.94
N ALA A 12 3.41 -9.25 -26.30
CA ALA A 12 2.46 -8.25 -25.88
C ALA A 12 2.68 -7.87 -24.40
N GLN A 13 2.76 -6.57 -24.13
CA GLN A 13 2.73 -5.96 -22.80
C GLN A 13 1.51 -6.49 -22.04
N GLN A 14 1.68 -7.51 -21.20
CA GLN A 14 0.62 -7.95 -20.31
C GLN A 14 0.58 -6.99 -19.13
N ASP A 15 -0.33 -6.02 -19.20
CA ASP A 15 -0.75 -5.16 -18.09
C ASP A 15 -1.02 -6.05 -16.87
N GLN A 16 -0.22 -5.92 -15.82
CA GLN A 16 -0.42 -6.70 -14.60
C GLN A 16 -1.56 -5.99 -13.90
N PRO A 17 -2.63 -6.73 -13.58
CA PRO A 17 -3.74 -6.14 -12.86
C PRO A 17 -3.22 -5.57 -11.55
N LEU A 18 -3.45 -4.27 -11.33
CA LEU A 18 -3.25 -3.62 -10.06
C LEU A 18 -4.26 -4.21 -9.08
N HIS A 19 -3.82 -4.88 -8.02
CA HIS A 19 -4.69 -5.52 -7.04
C HIS A 19 -4.75 -4.75 -5.73
N HIS A 20 -3.60 -4.34 -5.20
CA HIS A 20 -3.51 -3.69 -3.90
C HIS A 20 -2.56 -2.48 -3.96
N VAL A 21 -3.12 -1.32 -3.66
CA VAL A 21 -2.37 -0.06 -3.51
C VAL A 21 -2.26 0.28 -2.02
N MET A 22 -1.09 0.74 -1.58
CA MET A 22 -0.96 1.39 -0.28
C MET A 22 -0.58 2.85 -0.44
N VAL A 23 -1.17 3.72 0.38
CA VAL A 23 -0.74 5.11 0.54
C VAL A 23 -0.21 5.27 1.95
N VAL A 24 1.05 5.68 2.05
CA VAL A 24 1.78 5.78 3.30
C VAL A 24 2.30 7.19 3.49
N GLY A 25 1.84 7.87 4.54
CA GLY A 25 2.19 9.27 4.74
C GLY A 25 1.70 9.84 6.05
N GLY A 26 2.43 10.84 6.54
CA GLY A 26 2.13 11.55 7.79
C GLY A 26 2.43 10.72 9.05
N THR A 27 2.18 11.34 10.19
CA THR A 27 2.34 10.78 11.53
C THR A 27 0.98 10.49 12.13
N VAL A 28 0.95 9.76 13.26
CA VAL A 28 -0.30 9.54 14.01
C VAL A 28 -0.93 10.86 14.47
N ALA A 29 -0.11 11.86 14.80
CA ALA A 29 -0.58 13.19 15.16
C ALA A 29 -1.28 13.89 13.98
N GLU A 30 -0.65 13.94 12.81
CA GLU A 30 -1.24 14.54 11.61
C GLU A 30 -2.51 13.82 11.14
N TRP A 31 -2.59 12.50 11.36
CA TRP A 31 -3.81 11.72 11.12
C TRP A 31 -4.94 12.14 12.08
N GLY A 32 -4.61 12.43 13.34
CA GLY A 32 -5.55 12.91 14.35
C GLY A 32 -6.05 14.35 14.14
N GLU A 33 -5.40 15.14 13.28
CA GLU A 33 -5.85 16.48 12.92
C GLU A 33 -7.09 16.49 12.00
N LEU A 34 -7.35 15.37 11.32
CA LEU A 34 -8.52 15.20 10.47
C LEU A 34 -9.73 14.80 11.33
N ASP A 35 -10.83 15.54 11.15
CA ASP A 35 -12.13 15.15 11.68
C ASP A 35 -12.78 14.03 10.85
N ASP A 36 -13.91 13.50 11.32
CA ASP A 36 -14.61 12.39 10.66
C ASP A 36 -15.18 12.75 9.30
N ALA A 37 -15.44 14.03 9.01
CA ALA A 37 -15.92 14.44 7.70
C ALA A 37 -14.78 14.41 6.69
N ARG A 38 -13.62 14.96 7.07
CA ARG A 38 -12.41 14.96 6.23
C ARG A 38 -11.85 13.56 6.00
N TRP A 39 -11.90 12.68 7.00
CA TRP A 39 -11.52 11.27 6.82
C TRP A 39 -12.43 10.55 5.82
N ARG A 40 -13.76 10.70 5.96
CA ARG A 40 -14.72 10.12 5.01
C ARG A 40 -14.50 10.63 3.58
N GLU A 41 -14.33 11.94 3.42
CA GLU A 41 -14.04 12.54 2.11
C GLU A 41 -12.74 11.97 1.51
N ARG A 42 -11.68 11.85 2.31
CA ARG A 42 -10.40 11.28 1.87
C ARG A 42 -10.53 9.82 1.45
N ILE A 43 -11.24 9.01 2.22
CA ILE A 43 -11.50 7.59 1.92
C ILE A 43 -12.31 7.47 0.63
N GLU A 44 -13.37 8.27 0.47
CA GLU A 44 -14.22 8.26 -0.73
C GLU A 44 -13.43 8.62 -1.99
N VAL A 45 -12.65 9.69 -1.92
CA VAL A 45 -11.86 10.20 -3.05
C VAL A 45 -10.75 9.23 -3.43
N LEU A 46 -9.92 8.79 -2.49
CA LEU A 46 -8.80 7.88 -2.78
C LEU A 46 -9.31 6.48 -3.16
N GLY A 47 -10.35 5.99 -2.48
CA GLY A 47 -10.98 4.70 -2.78
C GLY A 47 -11.57 4.66 -4.19
N SER A 48 -12.28 5.71 -4.61
CA SER A 48 -12.83 5.81 -5.97
C SER A 48 -11.76 5.84 -7.05
N LEU A 49 -10.63 6.52 -6.79
CA LEU A 49 -9.49 6.52 -7.70
C LEU A 49 -8.83 5.15 -7.79
N ALA A 50 -8.59 4.49 -6.66
CA ALA A 50 -8.03 3.15 -6.61
C ALA A 50 -8.94 2.13 -7.34
N ALA A 51 -10.26 2.20 -7.11
CA ALA A 51 -11.25 1.39 -7.82
C ALA A 51 -11.20 1.64 -9.34
N THR A 52 -11.15 2.90 -9.77
CA THR A 52 -11.03 3.27 -11.20
C THR A 52 -9.73 2.78 -11.81
N ALA A 53 -8.66 2.71 -11.01
CA ALA A 53 -7.38 2.15 -11.42
C ALA A 53 -7.37 0.60 -11.52
N GLY A 54 -8.42 -0.06 -11.04
CA GLY A 54 -8.57 -1.52 -11.03
C GLY A 54 -8.18 -2.20 -9.73
N ALA A 55 -7.74 -1.43 -8.73
CA ALA A 55 -7.33 -1.98 -7.44
C ALA A 55 -8.53 -2.52 -6.65
N ARG A 56 -8.40 -3.74 -6.14
CA ARG A 56 -9.36 -4.34 -5.22
C ARG A 56 -9.17 -3.85 -3.78
N TRP A 57 -7.95 -3.43 -3.45
CA TRP A 57 -7.59 -3.00 -2.11
C TRP A 57 -6.85 -1.67 -2.15
N LEU A 58 -7.22 -0.77 -1.23
CA LEU A 58 -6.46 0.42 -0.91
C LEU A 58 -6.17 0.42 0.59
N THR A 59 -4.91 0.41 1.01
CA THR A 59 -4.56 0.58 2.43
C THR A 59 -3.95 1.96 2.67
N LEU A 60 -4.52 2.71 3.59
CA LEU A 60 -3.92 3.92 4.15
C LEU A 60 -3.17 3.56 5.43
N ARG A 61 -1.93 4.04 5.59
CA ARG A 61 -1.14 3.85 6.82
C ARG A 61 -0.27 5.08 7.13
N PRO A 62 -0.06 5.47 8.40
CA PRO A 62 0.90 6.53 8.71
C PRO A 62 2.31 6.10 8.29
N PHE A 63 3.17 7.05 7.98
CA PHE A 63 4.58 6.80 7.70
C PHE A 63 5.32 6.29 8.95
N GLU A 64 5.03 6.93 10.09
CA GLU A 64 5.63 6.64 11.38
C GLU A 64 4.75 7.10 12.53
N ARG A 65 5.18 6.83 13.76
CA ARG A 65 4.45 7.27 14.97
C ARG A 65 4.44 8.79 15.06
N GLY A 66 5.62 9.40 14.90
CA GLY A 66 5.83 10.84 15.03
C GLY A 66 5.74 11.37 16.46
N GLU A 67 6.10 12.63 16.62
CA GLU A 67 5.92 13.35 17.89
C GLU A 67 4.43 13.64 18.13
N GLY A 68 4.02 13.70 19.40
CA GLY A 68 2.63 14.01 19.77
C GLY A 68 1.62 12.88 19.57
N ALA A 69 2.03 11.70 19.10
CA ALA A 69 1.15 10.56 18.86
C ALA A 69 0.28 10.17 20.08
N ASP A 70 0.83 10.25 21.29
CA ASP A 70 0.13 9.86 22.53
C ASP A 70 -0.98 10.85 22.92
N ALA A 71 -0.90 12.09 22.44
CA ALA A 71 -1.90 13.13 22.67
C ALA A 71 -2.85 13.32 21.48
N ALA A 72 -2.60 12.61 20.36
CA ALA A 72 -3.38 12.73 19.15
C ALA A 72 -4.79 12.17 19.33
N ARG A 73 -5.74 12.73 18.58
CA ARG A 73 -7.06 12.11 18.42
C ARG A 73 -6.88 10.71 17.80
N PRO A 74 -7.46 9.65 18.38
CA PRO A 74 -7.31 8.31 17.82
C PRO A 74 -8.01 8.22 16.47
N VAL A 75 -7.28 7.72 15.48
CA VAL A 75 -7.87 7.19 14.24
C VAL A 75 -8.03 5.68 14.43
N HIS A 76 -9.19 5.16 14.09
CA HIS A 76 -9.52 3.75 14.30
C HIS A 76 -9.27 2.96 13.03
N HIS A 77 -8.94 1.67 13.20
CA HIS A 77 -8.93 0.76 12.07
C HIS A 77 -10.35 0.62 11.52
N GLU A 78 -10.52 0.88 10.23
CA GLU A 78 -11.80 0.73 9.54
C GLU A 78 -11.59 0.17 8.13
N VAL A 79 -12.63 -0.50 7.62
CA VAL A 79 -12.67 -1.06 6.27
C VAL A 79 -13.96 -0.59 5.60
N VAL A 80 -13.83 0.12 4.48
CA VAL A 80 -14.95 0.71 3.75
C VAL A 80 -14.95 0.18 2.33
N GLU A 81 -16.05 -0.43 1.91
CA GLU A 81 -16.22 -0.90 0.52
C GLU A 81 -16.72 0.25 -0.37
N LEU A 82 -15.96 0.57 -1.42
CA LEU A 82 -16.25 1.64 -2.35
C LEU A 82 -16.04 1.16 -3.78
N HIS A 83 -17.13 1.06 -4.55
CA HIS A 83 -17.08 0.78 -5.99
C HIS A 83 -16.27 -0.50 -6.37
N GLY A 84 -16.26 -1.52 -5.50
CA GLY A 84 -15.50 -2.77 -5.71
C GLY A 84 -14.05 -2.73 -5.22
N CYS A 85 -13.64 -1.63 -4.58
CA CYS A 85 -12.39 -1.48 -3.85
C CYS A 85 -12.68 -1.40 -2.35
N SER A 86 -12.05 -2.27 -1.56
CA SER A 86 -12.07 -2.16 -0.10
C SER A 86 -10.93 -1.24 0.35
N VAL A 87 -11.29 -0.13 0.99
CA VAL A 87 -10.35 0.81 1.60
C VAL A 87 -10.13 0.43 3.06
N ILE A 88 -8.88 0.15 3.43
CA ILE A 88 -8.43 -0.16 4.78
C ILE A 88 -7.74 1.09 5.34
N VAL A 89 -8.21 1.60 6.46
CA VAL A 89 -7.46 2.57 7.26
C VAL A 89 -6.78 1.81 8.37
N ASP A 90 -5.45 1.72 8.34
CA ASP A 90 -4.69 1.08 9.41
C ASP A 90 -3.82 2.13 10.13
N PRO A 91 -4.19 2.53 11.35
CA PRO A 91 -3.46 3.56 12.09
C PRO A 91 -2.17 3.05 12.74
N VAL A 92 -1.78 1.78 12.57
CA VAL A 92 -0.60 1.20 13.24
C VAL A 92 0.70 1.80 12.67
N PRO A 93 1.51 2.50 13.50
CA PRO A 93 2.67 3.24 13.01
C PRO A 93 4.00 2.48 13.05
N ASP A 94 4.05 1.33 13.74
CA ASP A 94 5.26 0.55 13.92
C ASP A 94 5.10 -0.85 13.30
N GLY A 95 5.72 -1.03 12.14
CA GLY A 95 5.67 -2.30 11.41
C GLY A 95 6.48 -3.41 12.09
N ARG A 96 7.51 -3.06 12.87
CA ARG A 96 8.34 -4.04 13.58
C ARG A 96 7.62 -4.58 14.80
N GLU A 97 6.99 -3.71 15.57
CA GLU A 97 6.14 -4.12 16.69
C GLU A 97 4.98 -4.99 16.19
N ARG A 98 4.29 -4.56 15.12
CA ARG A 98 3.21 -5.34 14.49
C ARG A 98 3.68 -6.71 14.02
N LEU A 99 4.87 -6.80 13.42
CA LEU A 99 5.48 -8.07 13.03
C LEU A 99 5.74 -8.96 14.25
N VAL A 100 6.39 -8.45 15.29
CA VAL A 100 6.71 -9.23 16.50
C VAL A 100 5.45 -9.73 17.20
N VAL A 101 4.43 -8.89 17.35
CA VAL A 101 3.15 -9.28 17.95
C VAL A 101 2.46 -10.38 17.13
N THR A 102 2.47 -10.23 15.80
CA THR A 102 1.90 -11.24 14.89
C THR A 102 2.63 -12.57 14.99
N LEU A 103 3.97 -12.56 14.97
CA LEU A 103 4.79 -13.77 15.07
C LEU A 103 4.56 -14.49 16.40
N ARG A 104 4.49 -13.75 17.52
CA ARG A 104 4.20 -14.33 18.84
C ARG A 104 2.84 -15.02 18.85
N LYS A 105 1.80 -14.34 18.37
CA LYS A 105 0.44 -14.88 18.31
C LYS A 105 0.35 -16.16 17.48
N LEU A 106 1.02 -16.20 16.32
CA LEU A 106 1.05 -17.38 15.44
C LEU A 106 1.89 -18.53 16.03
N ALA A 107 2.96 -18.21 16.74
CA ALA A 107 3.76 -19.22 17.45
C ALA A 107 2.98 -19.85 18.61
N GLU A 108 2.23 -19.05 19.38
CA GLU A 108 1.36 -19.54 20.46
C GLU A 108 0.26 -20.47 19.96
N SER A 109 -0.21 -20.28 18.72
CA SER A 109 -1.21 -21.14 18.09
C SER A 109 -0.63 -22.29 17.25
N ASP A 110 0.69 -22.47 17.20
CA ASP A 110 1.39 -23.45 16.34
C ASP A 110 1.02 -23.32 14.85
N GLN A 111 0.77 -22.09 14.39
CA GLN A 111 0.40 -21.76 13.00
C GLN A 111 1.48 -20.94 12.28
N LEU A 112 2.67 -20.83 12.88
CA LEU A 112 3.74 -20.01 12.34
C LEU A 112 4.24 -20.57 10.99
N SER A 113 3.91 -19.85 9.93
CA SER A 113 4.36 -20.11 8.57
C SER A 113 4.37 -18.80 7.79
N GLU A 114 5.16 -18.71 6.71
CA GLU A 114 5.21 -17.52 5.85
C GLU A 114 3.82 -17.11 5.33
N PRO A 115 2.96 -18.02 4.81
CA PRO A 115 1.61 -17.65 4.39
C PRO A 115 0.73 -17.15 5.53
N ALA A 116 0.86 -17.72 6.75
CA ALA A 116 0.08 -17.28 7.90
C ALA A 116 0.53 -15.89 8.39
N VAL A 117 1.83 -15.60 8.34
CA VAL A 117 2.38 -14.27 8.66
C VAL A 117 1.89 -13.24 7.65
N ALA A 118 2.00 -13.53 6.36
CA ALA A 118 1.51 -12.65 5.30
C ALA A 118 0.01 -12.38 5.44
N ALA A 119 -0.80 -13.43 5.62
CA ALA A 119 -2.25 -13.29 5.81
C ALA A 119 -2.61 -12.46 7.04
N ALA A 120 -1.90 -12.63 8.16
CA ALA A 120 -2.15 -11.87 9.39
C ALA A 120 -1.75 -10.39 9.27
N LEU A 121 -0.62 -10.08 8.62
CA LEU A 121 -0.12 -8.72 8.48
C LEU A 121 -0.87 -7.89 7.44
N LEU A 122 -1.37 -8.54 6.39
CA LEU A 122 -2.06 -7.90 5.26
C LEU A 122 -3.58 -7.90 5.42
N SER A 123 -4.12 -8.61 6.40
CA SER A 123 -5.57 -8.69 6.62
C SER A 123 -6.20 -7.29 6.72
N PRO A 124 -7.33 -7.02 6.02
CA PRO A 124 -8.12 -7.97 5.22
C PRO A 124 -7.74 -8.07 3.74
N ALA A 125 -6.67 -7.40 3.26
CA ALA A 125 -6.37 -7.27 1.83
C ALA A 125 -6.07 -8.58 1.08
N THR A 126 -5.78 -9.68 1.79
CA THR A 126 -5.50 -11.02 1.23
C THR A 126 -4.36 -11.12 0.19
N THR A 127 -3.74 -10.01 -0.18
CA THR A 127 -2.71 -9.90 -1.23
C THR A 127 -1.69 -8.84 -0.81
N GLU A 128 -0.42 -9.05 -1.19
CA GLU A 128 0.62 -8.05 -1.00
C GLU A 128 0.37 -6.83 -1.89
N PRO A 129 0.84 -5.64 -1.49
CA PRO A 129 0.66 -4.45 -2.30
C PRO A 129 1.54 -4.50 -3.56
N ASP A 130 0.94 -4.23 -4.71
CA ASP A 130 1.66 -4.06 -5.97
C ASP A 130 2.37 -2.70 -6.01
N LEU A 131 1.72 -1.67 -5.45
CA LEU A 131 2.17 -0.28 -5.44
C LEU A 131 2.07 0.30 -4.03
N VAL A 132 3.15 0.88 -3.55
CA VAL A 132 3.20 1.68 -2.32
C VAL A 132 3.57 3.12 -2.69
N LEU A 133 2.60 4.02 -2.53
CA LEU A 133 2.78 5.45 -2.59
C LEU A 133 3.32 5.97 -1.27
N VAL A 134 4.56 6.46 -1.26
CA VAL A 134 5.23 6.99 -0.07
C VAL A 134 5.26 8.52 -0.15
N LEU A 135 4.56 9.18 0.77
CA LEU A 135 4.57 10.63 0.87
C LEU A 135 5.78 11.11 1.67
N GLY A 136 6.37 12.21 1.21
CA GLY A 136 7.53 12.84 1.82
C GLY A 136 8.81 12.58 1.04
N SER A 137 9.94 12.74 1.74
CA SER A 137 11.27 12.65 1.13
C SER A 137 11.68 11.18 0.89
N PRO A 138 12.35 10.86 -0.24
CA PRO A 138 12.74 9.49 -0.58
C PRO A 138 13.99 8.97 0.14
N ASP A 139 14.50 9.70 1.13
CA ASP A 139 15.68 9.32 1.91
C ASP A 139 15.39 8.28 3.01
N ARG A 140 14.12 7.99 3.28
CA ARG A 140 13.69 7.04 4.32
C ARG A 140 12.56 6.13 3.85
N LEU A 141 12.56 4.90 4.37
CA LEU A 141 11.43 3.99 4.28
C LEU A 141 10.44 4.26 5.43
N PRO A 142 9.13 4.04 5.23
CA PRO A 142 8.14 4.13 6.29
C PRO A 142 8.46 3.14 7.42
N THR A 143 8.44 3.59 8.68
CA THR A 143 8.66 2.70 9.84
C THR A 143 7.47 1.78 10.09
N SER A 144 6.30 2.12 9.55
CA SER A 144 5.07 1.36 9.64
C SER A 144 5.03 0.11 8.74
N LEU A 145 5.96 0.02 7.78
CA LEU A 145 6.05 -1.09 6.82
C LEU A 145 7.33 -1.90 7.04
N VAL A 146 7.19 -3.23 6.97
CA VAL A 146 8.34 -4.15 7.05
C VAL A 146 8.13 -5.30 6.06
N TRP A 147 7.04 -6.05 6.23
CA TRP A 147 6.70 -7.19 5.37
C TRP A 147 6.18 -6.72 4.01
N GLU A 148 5.40 -5.65 4.00
CA GLU A 148 4.69 -5.13 2.83
C GLU A 148 5.61 -4.63 1.71
N LEU A 149 6.88 -4.38 2.00
CA LEU A 149 7.83 -3.82 1.04
C LEU A 149 8.55 -4.89 0.21
N ALA A 150 8.34 -6.18 0.49
CA ALA A 150 9.14 -7.26 -0.07
C ALA A 150 9.12 -7.32 -1.61
N TYR A 151 7.92 -7.18 -2.19
CA TYR A 151 7.71 -7.23 -3.64
C TYR A 151 7.02 -5.98 -4.21
N ALA A 152 6.68 -5.02 -3.34
CA ALA A 152 5.95 -3.83 -3.73
C ALA A 152 6.81 -2.87 -4.56
N GLU A 153 6.18 -2.25 -5.55
CA GLU A 153 6.79 -1.14 -6.26
C GLU A 153 6.63 0.15 -5.46
N LEU A 154 7.71 0.90 -5.27
CA LEU A 154 7.69 2.17 -4.53
C LEU A 154 7.61 3.36 -5.48
N VAL A 155 6.68 4.27 -5.20
CA VAL A 155 6.59 5.60 -5.80
C VAL A 155 6.63 6.64 -4.68
N TYR A 156 7.65 7.50 -4.70
CA TYR A 156 7.79 8.58 -3.74
C TYR A 156 7.17 9.86 -4.29
N VAL A 157 6.35 10.52 -3.48
CA VAL A 157 5.76 11.82 -3.82
C VAL A 157 6.19 12.84 -2.77
N PRO A 158 6.93 13.91 -3.16
CA PRO A 158 7.52 14.86 -2.24
C PRO A 158 6.50 15.90 -1.74
N VAL A 159 5.42 15.42 -1.12
CA VAL A 159 4.35 16.22 -0.52
C VAL A 159 4.08 15.74 0.91
N ALA A 160 3.64 16.64 1.78
CA ALA A 160 3.22 16.29 3.12
C ALA A 160 1.84 15.59 3.11
N TRP A 161 1.47 14.93 4.22
CA TRP A 161 0.16 14.28 4.37
C TRP A 161 -1.01 15.24 4.22
N ALA A 162 -0.88 16.46 4.74
CA ALA A 162 -1.88 17.51 4.60
C ALA A 162 -2.09 17.92 3.13
N ASP A 163 -1.05 17.79 2.30
CA ASP A 163 -1.02 18.21 0.90
C ASP A 163 -1.30 17.06 -0.09
N LEU A 164 -1.63 15.86 0.39
CA LEU A 164 -2.04 14.75 -0.47
C LEU A 164 -3.30 15.14 -1.25
N ARG A 165 -3.22 15.05 -2.58
CA ARG A 165 -4.32 15.31 -3.51
C ARG A 165 -4.57 14.09 -4.42
N PRO A 166 -5.78 13.96 -4.99
CA PRO A 166 -6.15 12.95 -5.98
C PRO A 166 -5.11 12.69 -7.06
N GLU A 167 -4.54 13.76 -7.60
CA GLU A 167 -3.65 13.70 -8.75
C GLU A 167 -2.36 12.95 -8.41
N HIS A 168 -1.88 13.03 -7.16
CA HIS A 168 -0.68 12.31 -6.73
C HIS A 168 -0.87 10.79 -6.77
N LEU A 169 -2.06 10.29 -6.42
CA LEU A 169 -2.37 8.87 -6.51
C LEU A 169 -2.54 8.45 -7.98
N ALA A 170 -3.21 9.26 -8.79
CA ALA A 170 -3.37 9.00 -10.22
C ALA A 170 -2.01 8.93 -10.94
N ASP A 171 -1.12 9.90 -10.68
CA ASP A 171 0.23 9.96 -11.24
C ASP A 171 1.07 8.75 -10.81
N ALA A 172 0.92 8.30 -9.56
CA ALA A 172 1.64 7.13 -9.06
C ALA A 172 1.17 5.81 -9.69
N VAL A 173 -0.14 5.67 -9.88
CA VAL A 173 -0.72 4.53 -10.61
C VAL A 173 -0.23 4.53 -12.06
N GLU A 174 -0.16 5.69 -12.70
CA GLU A 174 0.34 5.79 -14.08
C GLU A 174 1.84 5.48 -14.16
N ALA A 175 2.63 5.95 -13.19
CA ALA A 175 4.04 5.61 -13.09
C ALA A 175 4.28 4.09 -12.92
N TYR A 176 3.44 3.42 -12.13
CA TYR A 176 3.44 1.96 -11.99
C TYR A 176 3.17 1.25 -13.32
N ARG A 177 2.14 1.69 -14.06
CA ARG A 177 1.79 1.11 -15.37
C ARG A 177 2.87 1.29 -16.43
N HIS A 178 3.57 2.42 -16.42
CA HIS A 178 4.59 2.73 -17.42
C HIS A 178 5.96 2.11 -17.18
N ARG A 179 6.24 1.59 -15.97
CA ARG A 179 7.53 0.97 -15.69
C ARG A 179 7.69 -0.31 -16.50
N HIS A 180 8.65 -0.28 -17.42
CA HIS A 180 9.07 -1.44 -18.20
C HIS A 180 9.51 -2.51 -17.24
N ARG A 181 8.71 -3.57 -17.10
CA ARG A 181 9.05 -4.69 -16.23
C ARG A 181 10.43 -5.24 -16.61
N ARG A 182 11.39 -5.02 -15.73
CA ARG A 182 12.61 -5.83 -15.72
C ARG A 182 12.15 -7.21 -15.26
N PHE A 183 11.99 -8.12 -16.21
CA PHE A 183 11.69 -9.53 -16.01
C PHE A 183 12.36 -10.07 -14.74
N GLY A 184 11.56 -10.30 -13.70
CA GLY A 184 11.85 -11.25 -12.63
C GLY A 184 11.07 -12.51 -12.96
N GLY A 185 11.56 -13.26 -13.96
CA GLY A 185 11.05 -14.60 -14.22
C GLY A 185 11.42 -15.50 -13.05
N LEU A 186 10.42 -15.92 -12.30
CA LEU A 186 10.46 -17.21 -11.62
C LEU A 186 9.49 -18.10 -12.38
N ASP A 187 10.03 -18.78 -13.40
CA ASP A 187 9.49 -20.05 -13.86
C ASP A 187 9.71 -21.12 -12.78
#